data_AF-A0A7C6IEX9-F1
#
_entry.id   AF-A0A7C6IEX9-F1
#
_cell.length_a   1.000
_cell.length_b   1.000
_cell.length_c   1.000
_cell.angle_alpha   90.00
_cell.angle_beta   90.00
_cell.angle_gamma   90.00
#
_symmetry.space_group_name_H-M   'P 1'
#
loop_
_entity.id
_entity.type
_entity.pdbx_description
1 polymer ?
#
loop_
_entity_poly.entity_id
_entity_poly.type
_entity_poly.pdbx_seq_one_letter_code
_entity_poly.pdbx_strand_id
1 'polypeptide(L)' 'MAEVEANDGLEGRPAWIAVNGIVFDVSESAGWEDGEHRGVRAGTDGTDLFVSSPHGYDFMARTPILGRLAG' A
#
# COMPACT_ATOMS: atom_id res chain seq x y z
N MET A 1 1.81 4.12 -12.07
CA MET A 1 0.61 4.32 -11.23
C MET A 1 -0.52 3.37 -11.58
N ALA A 2 -0.82 3.15 -12.87
CA ALA A 2 -1.92 2.26 -13.29
C ALA A 2 -1.94 0.87 -12.64
N GLU A 3 -0.77 0.28 -12.38
CA GLU A 3 -0.68 -1.03 -11.71
C GLU A 3 -1.04 -0.95 -10.22
N VAL A 4 -0.72 0.15 -9.53
CA VAL A 4 -1.14 0.34 -8.13
C VAL A 4 -2.65 0.60 -8.11
N GLU A 5 -3.14 1.55 -8.90
CA GLU A 5 -4.56 1.94 -8.97
C GLU A 5 -5.51 0.75 -9.27
N ALA A 6 -5.06 -0.23 -10.04
CA ALA A 6 -5.84 -1.43 -10.34
C ALA A 6 -5.93 -2.43 -9.18
N ASN A 7 -5.11 -2.30 -8.15
CA ASN A 7 -5.02 -3.21 -7.00
C ASN A 7 -5.46 -2.47 -5.72
N ASP A 8 -6.77 -2.21 -5.64
CA ASP A 8 -7.45 -1.42 -4.62
C ASP A 8 -7.97 -2.24 -3.42
N GLY A 9 -7.69 -3.55 -3.36
CA GLY A 9 -8.17 -4.42 -2.29
C GLY A 9 -9.67 -4.76 -2.37
N LEU A 10 -10.38 -4.32 -3.41
CA LEU A 10 -11.82 -4.52 -3.54
C LEU A 10 -12.14 -5.66 -4.53
N GLU A 11 -13.30 -6.29 -4.33
CA GLU A 11 -13.83 -7.32 -5.23
C GLU A 11 -12.84 -8.48 -5.47
N GLY A 12 -12.06 -8.83 -4.44
CA GLY A 12 -11.05 -9.90 -4.49
C GLY A 12 -9.75 -9.51 -5.19
N ARG A 13 -9.58 -8.24 -5.56
CA ARG A 13 -8.29 -7.72 -6.03
C ARG A 13 -7.31 -7.59 -4.87
N PRO A 14 -6.00 -7.73 -5.13
CA PRO A 14 -4.96 -7.38 -4.16
C PRO A 14 -5.07 -5.93 -3.69
N ALA A 15 -4.57 -5.64 -2.50
CA ALA A 15 -4.44 -4.30 -1.96
C ALA A 15 -2.98 -3.85 -2.02
N TRP A 16 -2.66 -2.89 -2.88
CA TRP A 16 -1.30 -2.35 -3.03
C TRP A 16 -1.24 -0.87 -2.69
N ILE A 17 -0.11 -0.41 -2.15
CA ILE A 17 0.16 1.02 -1.94
C ILE A 17 1.54 1.39 -2.44
N ALA A 18 1.69 2.64 -2.87
CA ALA A 18 2.99 3.24 -3.08
C ALA A 18 3.41 4.07 -1.86
N VAL A 19 4.65 3.92 -1.41
CA VAL A 19 5.28 4.77 -0.40
C VAL A 19 6.67 5.13 -0.89
N ASN A 20 6.94 6.43 -1.07
CA ASN A 20 8.19 6.96 -1.64
C ASN A 20 8.58 6.28 -2.97
N GLY A 21 7.59 6.01 -3.81
CA GLY A 21 7.77 5.34 -5.10
C GLY A 21 8.06 3.84 -5.04
N ILE A 22 8.03 3.21 -3.85
CA ILE A 22 8.12 1.76 -3.67
C ILE A 22 6.71 1.20 -3.54
N VAL A 23 6.41 0.13 -4.29
CA VAL A 23 5.11 -0.53 -4.25
C VAL A 23 5.16 -1.70 -3.26
N PHE A 24 4.22 -1.70 -2.33
CA PHE A 24 4.06 -2.71 -1.29
C PHE A 24 2.75 -3.48 -1.48
N ASP A 25 2.81 -4.80 -1.29
CA ASP A 25 1.62 -5.65 -1.21
C ASP A 25 1.14 -5.73 0.24
N VAL A 26 -0.02 -5.15 0.52
CA VAL A 26 -0.63 -5.15 1.86
C VAL A 26 -1.84 -6.09 1.96
N SER A 27 -2.08 -6.94 0.95
CA SER A 27 -3.26 -7.79 0.84
C SER A 27 -3.45 -8.74 2.03
N GLU A 28 -2.35 -9.25 2.59
CA GLU A 28 -2.37 -10.19 3.73
C GLU A 28 -2.43 -9.48 5.10
N SER A 29 -2.49 -8.14 5.11
CA SER A 29 -2.56 -7.38 6.34
C SER A 29 -4.03 -7.20 6.76
N ALA A 30 -4.38 -7.71 7.94
CA ALA A 30 -5.72 -7.56 8.52
C ALA A 30 -6.18 -6.09 8.66
N GLY A 31 -5.26 -5.12 8.58
CA GLY A 31 -5.60 -3.71 8.57
C GLY A 31 -6.23 -3.20 7.27
N TRP A 32 -6.26 -4.02 6.21
CA TRP A 32 -6.58 -3.62 4.83
C TRP A 32 -7.74 -4.43 4.20
N GLU A 33 -8.53 -5.14 4.99
CA GLU A 33 -9.57 -6.08 4.51
C GLU A 33 -10.61 -5.43 3.56
N ASP A 34 -10.83 -4.12 3.65
CA ASP A 34 -11.74 -3.36 2.78
C ASP A 34 -11.02 -2.38 1.84
N GLY A 35 -9.74 -2.64 1.54
CA GLY A 35 -8.95 -1.76 0.68
C GLY A 35 -8.63 -0.40 1.31
N GLU A 36 -8.76 -0.25 2.63
CA GLU A 36 -8.44 0.98 3.34
C GLU A 36 -7.79 0.66 4.70
N HIS A 37 -6.78 1.44 5.06
CA HIS A 37 -6.23 1.48 6.39
C HIS A 37 -6.04 2.92 6.87
N ARG A 38 -6.79 3.32 7.90
CA ARG A 38 -6.61 4.61 8.60
C ARG A 38 -6.61 5.82 7.66
N GLY A 39 -7.50 5.83 6.66
CA GLY A 39 -7.61 6.90 5.66
C GLY A 39 -6.65 6.78 4.47
N VAL A 40 -5.76 5.79 4.45
CA VAL A 40 -5.01 5.41 3.24
C VAL A 40 -5.82 4.37 2.49
N ARG A 41 -6.15 4.63 1.23
CA ARG A 41 -6.78 3.64 0.35
C ARG A 41 -5.73 2.85 -0.40
N ALA A 42 -5.97 1.56 -0.60
CA ALA A 42 -5.20 0.78 -1.54
C ALA A 42 -5.46 1.33 -2.94
N GLY A 43 -4.50 1.11 -3.82
CA GLY A 43 -4.45 1.71 -5.14
C GLY A 43 -4.03 3.18 -5.17
N THR A 44 -3.45 3.72 -4.10
CA THR A 44 -2.95 5.11 -4.08
C THR A 44 -1.48 5.22 -3.63
N ASP A 45 -0.93 6.41 -3.81
CA ASP A 45 0.29 6.82 -3.13
C ASP A 45 -0.06 7.27 -1.70
N GLY A 46 0.39 6.49 -0.72
CA GLY A 46 0.16 6.73 0.70
C GLY A 46 1.29 7.46 1.40
N THR A 47 2.28 8.00 0.66
CA THR A 47 3.53 8.54 1.23
C THR A 47 3.30 9.54 2.35
N ASP A 48 2.46 10.56 2.13
CA ASP A 48 2.27 11.64 3.08
C ASP A 48 1.65 11.14 4.40
N LEU A 49 0.66 10.25 4.29
CA LEU A 49 0.00 9.65 5.45
C LEU A 49 0.92 8.65 6.16
N PHE A 50 1.71 7.88 5.41
CA PHE A 50 2.68 6.93 5.96
C PHE A 50 3.71 7.62 6.85
N VAL A 51 4.25 8.78 6.42
CA VAL A 51 5.21 9.57 7.21
C VAL A 51 4.64 10.00 8.56
N SER A 52 3.33 10.25 8.64
CA SER A 52 2.64 10.60 9.89
C SER A 52 2.19 9.41 10.73
N SER A 53 2.32 8.19 10.20
CA SER A 53 1.84 6.97 10.85
C SER A 53 2.82 6.47 11.91
N PRO A 54 2.36 5.67 12.90
CA PRO A 54 3.26 5.01 13.85
C PRO A 54 4.07 3.87 13.19
N HIS A 55 3.81 3.57 11.91
CA HIS A 55 4.46 2.52 11.17
C HIS A 55 5.73 3.07 10.51
N GLY A 56 6.86 2.80 11.15
CA GLY A 56 8.18 3.11 10.60
C GLY A 56 8.72 1.99 9.71
N TYR A 57 10.04 1.86 9.69
CA TYR A 57 10.78 0.85 8.93
C TYR A 57 10.28 -0.59 9.16
N ASP A 58 9.75 -0.91 10.34
CA ASP A 58 9.22 -2.24 10.67
C ASP A 58 8.11 -2.71 9.73
N PHE A 59 7.28 -1.78 9.23
CA PHE A 59 6.30 -2.09 8.19
C PHE A 59 7.02 -2.48 6.90
N MET A 60 7.96 -1.67 6.43
CA MET A 60 8.69 -1.94 5.19
C MET A 60 9.48 -3.26 5.24
N ALA A 61 9.95 -3.66 6.42
CA ALA A 61 10.71 -4.91 6.59
C ALA A 61 9.84 -6.18 6.58
N ARG A 62 8.53 -6.05 6.85
CA ARG A 62 7.61 -7.18 6.98
C ARG A 62 6.60 -7.27 5.84
N THR A 63 6.46 -6.21 5.05
CA THR A 63 5.54 -6.14 3.92
C THR A 63 6.26 -6.48 2.63
N PRO A 64 5.72 -7.40 1.80
CA PRO A 64 6.30 -7.71 0.50
C PRO A 64 6.45 -6.47 -0.40
N ILE A 65 7.63 -6.33 -1.02
CA ILE A 65 7.91 -5.28 -2.00
C ILE A 65 7.72 -5.84 -3.41
N LEU A 66 6.87 -5.19 -4.19
CA LEU A 66 6.57 -5.60 -5.57
C LEU A 66 7.47 -4.89 -6.59
N GLY A 67 8.03 -3.74 -6.21
CA GLY A 67 8.96 -3.01 -7.06
C GLY A 67 8.93 -1.51 -6.80
N ARG A 68 9.27 -0.74 -7.83
CA ARG A 68 9.23 0.72 -7.80
C ARG A 68 8.37 1.22 -8.95
N LEU A 69 7.67 2.32 -8.71
CA LEU A 69 6.99 3.04 -9.78
C LEU A 69 8.04 3.54 -10.77
N ALA A 70 7.92 3.11 -12.03
CA ALA A 70 8.66 3.74 -13.12
C ALA A 70 8.18 5.19 -13.25
N GLY A 71 9.12 6.13 -13.20
CA GLY A 71 8.85 7.56 -13.38
C GLY A 71 8.41 7.90 -14.78
#